data_AF-A0A967YLG7-F1
#
_entry.id   AF-A0A967YLG7-F1
#
_cell.length_a   1.000
_cell.length_b   1.000
_cell.length_c   1.000
_cell.angle_alpha   90.00
_cell.angle_beta   90.00
_cell.angle_gamma   90.00
#
_symmetry.space_group_name_H-M   'P 1'
#
loop_
_entity.id
_entity.type
_entity.pdbx_description
1 polymer ?
#
loop_
_entity_poly.entity_id
_entity_poly.type
_entity_poly.pdbx_seq_one_letter_code
_entity_poly.pdbx_strand_id
1 'polypeptide(L)'
;MRKSLFFIAFLLVGCGGNGGDTFAVPGTGPLSTQHVPVISQLALSPNTVTYMEGDGKVVVRANIGFTDTGLDIQTLWVQLPDGTSIEFNESIDTATGTLAEEFTMSTEVVGVFTVEFWLVDKAGDSSKHLSADFNVVAIDQTEEWTNRLGGLPYVLNDVVWDGDIFVSVGHNGVILTSADGIVWTERESFTDVHLNAVAAYGAY
;
A
#
# COMPACT_ATOMS: atom_id res chain seq x y z
N MET A 1 -25.90 60.58 -19.21
CA MET A 1 -25.06 61.76 -19.48
C MET A 1 -23.82 61.30 -20.26
N ARG A 2 -23.57 61.93 -21.43
CA ARG A 2 -22.33 62.02 -22.26
C ARG A 2 -21.50 60.73 -22.49
N LYS A 3 -21.54 60.08 -23.66
CA LYS A 3 -20.81 60.37 -24.93
C LYS A 3 -19.37 60.88 -24.75
N SER A 4 -18.38 60.06 -25.16
CA SER A 4 -17.28 60.53 -26.01
C SER A 4 -16.55 59.36 -26.68
N LEU A 5 -16.68 59.27 -28.02
CA LEU A 5 -15.68 58.64 -28.89
C LEU A 5 -14.57 59.68 -29.11
N PHE A 6 -13.31 59.27 -29.10
CA PHE A 6 -12.24 59.98 -29.81
C PHE A 6 -11.37 58.98 -30.56
N PHE A 7 -11.38 59.14 -31.88
CA PHE A 7 -10.53 58.45 -32.85
C PHE A 7 -9.41 59.44 -33.20
N ILE A 8 -8.15 59.10 -32.97
CA ILE A 8 -7.01 59.79 -33.61
C ILE A 8 -6.00 58.73 -34.03
N ALA A 9 -5.88 58.56 -35.35
CA ALA A 9 -4.79 57.88 -36.01
C ALA A 9 -3.59 58.83 -36.10
N PHE A 10 -2.38 58.33 -35.87
CA PHE A 10 -1.14 59.02 -36.21
C PHE A 10 -0.26 58.13 -37.09
N LEU A 11 0.29 58.76 -38.13
CA LEU A 11 1.02 58.17 -39.24
C LEU A 11 2.40 57.61 -38.88
N LEU A 12 2.81 56.63 -39.69
CA LEU A 12 4.15 56.06 -39.85
C LEU A 12 5.27 57.12 -40.00
N VAL A 13 6.45 56.82 -39.46
CA VAL A 13 7.73 56.54 -40.15
C VAL A 13 8.87 56.77 -39.17
N GLY A 14 9.69 55.75 -38.98
CA GLY A 14 11.01 55.84 -38.36
C GLY A 14 11.90 54.74 -38.92
N CYS A 15 12.66 55.06 -39.95
CA CYS A 15 13.75 54.25 -40.47
C CYS A 15 15.04 54.70 -39.78
N GLY A 16 15.87 53.78 -39.29
CA GLY A 16 17.25 54.11 -38.94
C GLY A 16 17.86 53.22 -37.86
N GLY A 17 19.01 52.61 -38.19
CA GLY A 17 20.04 52.27 -37.21
C GLY A 17 20.52 50.83 -37.24
N ASN A 18 21.53 50.54 -38.04
CA ASN A 18 22.45 49.42 -37.82
C ASN A 18 23.23 49.69 -36.51
N GLY A 19 23.09 48.81 -35.52
CA GLY A 19 23.87 48.82 -34.29
C GLY A 19 23.91 47.39 -33.76
N GLY A 20 25.07 46.74 -33.90
CA GLY A 20 25.28 45.41 -33.36
C GLY A 20 25.39 45.51 -31.85
N ASP A 21 24.36 45.03 -31.17
CA ASP A 21 24.41 44.68 -29.75
C ASP A 21 23.89 43.25 -29.62
N THR A 22 24.80 42.34 -29.30
CA THR A 22 24.47 40.99 -28.86
C THR A 22 23.76 41.10 -27.51
N PHE A 23 22.45 41.33 -27.53
CA PHE A 23 21.60 41.02 -26.39
C PHE A 23 21.52 39.50 -26.26
N ALA A 24 22.49 38.93 -25.56
CA ALA A 24 22.27 37.67 -24.88
C ALA A 24 21.16 37.92 -23.85
N VAL A 25 19.95 37.46 -24.16
CA VAL A 25 18.87 37.35 -23.16
C VAL A 25 19.39 36.40 -22.08
N PRO A 26 19.62 36.85 -20.83
CA PRO A 26 19.98 35.94 -19.76
C PRO A 26 18.69 35.22 -19.35
N GLY A 27 18.54 33.95 -19.72
CA GLY A 27 17.51 33.09 -19.16
C GLY A 27 16.65 32.27 -20.12
N THR A 28 16.97 32.14 -21.41
CA THR A 28 16.39 31.04 -22.21
C THR A 28 17.26 29.80 -22.06
N GLY A 29 17.23 29.19 -20.87
CA GLY A 29 17.26 27.73 -20.86
C GLY A 29 16.13 27.23 -21.78
N PRO A 30 16.23 26.03 -22.38
CA PRO A 30 15.11 25.51 -23.16
C PRO A 30 13.85 25.65 -22.30
N LEU A 31 12.84 26.36 -22.83
CA LEU A 31 11.51 26.31 -22.24
C LEU A 31 11.19 24.82 -22.18
N SER A 32 11.05 24.28 -20.98
CA SER A 32 10.53 22.93 -20.88
C SER A 32 9.20 22.95 -21.60
N THR A 33 9.11 22.18 -22.69
CA THR A 33 7.86 22.11 -23.43
C THR A 33 6.88 21.41 -22.51
N GLN A 34 5.94 22.16 -21.94
CA GLN A 34 4.89 21.63 -21.08
C GLN A 34 4.34 20.35 -21.71
N HIS A 35 4.35 19.27 -20.96
CA HIS A 35 3.96 17.97 -21.44
C HIS A 35 3.20 17.24 -20.36
N VAL A 36 2.04 16.70 -20.74
CA VAL A 36 1.20 15.95 -19.81
C VAL A 36 1.91 14.63 -19.48
N PRO A 37 2.16 14.31 -18.19
CA PRO A 37 2.85 13.09 -17.83
C PRO A 37 2.04 11.86 -18.23
N VAL A 38 2.74 10.74 -18.42
CA VAL A 38 2.12 9.46 -18.80
C VAL A 38 2.61 8.37 -17.86
N ILE A 39 1.67 7.63 -17.27
CA ILE A 39 1.95 6.36 -16.61
C ILE A 39 2.14 5.30 -17.70
N SER A 40 3.35 4.77 -17.82
CA SER A 40 3.75 3.77 -18.82
C SER A 40 3.66 2.34 -18.29
N GLN A 41 3.71 2.15 -16.97
CA GLN A 41 3.56 0.86 -16.30
C GLN A 41 2.91 1.05 -14.92
N LEU A 42 2.09 0.11 -14.50
CA LEU A 42 1.52 0.07 -13.15
C LEU A 42 1.43 -1.38 -12.66
N ALA A 43 1.98 -1.65 -11.48
CA ALA A 43 1.88 -2.96 -10.83
C ALA A 43 1.83 -2.82 -9.30
N LEU A 44 0.91 -3.55 -8.66
CA LEU A 44 0.83 -3.64 -7.20
C LEU A 44 1.59 -4.85 -6.68
N SER A 45 2.23 -4.70 -5.52
CA SER A 45 2.94 -5.78 -4.83
C SER A 45 2.73 -5.68 -3.31
N PRO A 46 2.05 -6.65 -2.67
CA PRO A 46 1.30 -7.73 -3.30
C PRO A 46 0.06 -7.19 -4.04
N ASN A 47 -0.38 -7.87 -5.10
CA ASN A 47 -1.68 -7.61 -5.75
C ASN A 47 -2.77 -8.59 -5.30
N THR A 48 -2.43 -9.56 -4.45
CA THR A 48 -3.34 -10.55 -3.87
C THR A 48 -2.90 -10.84 -2.45
N VAL A 49 -3.86 -10.82 -1.52
CA VAL A 49 -3.63 -11.15 -0.11
C VAL A 49 -4.79 -11.96 0.44
N THR A 50 -4.55 -12.63 1.55
CA THR A 50 -5.59 -13.36 2.27
C THR A 50 -6.42 -12.43 3.14
N TYR A 51 -7.73 -12.68 3.21
CA TYR A 51 -8.63 -12.08 4.20
C TYR A 51 -8.07 -12.22 5.62
N MET A 52 -8.17 -11.13 6.40
CA MET A 52 -7.81 -11.12 7.82
C MET A 52 -9.05 -10.71 8.62
N GLU A 53 -9.41 -11.51 9.63
CA GLU A 53 -10.55 -11.21 10.50
C GLU A 53 -10.29 -9.94 11.33
N GLY A 54 -11.35 -9.17 11.61
CA GLY A 54 -11.25 -7.93 12.40
C GLY A 54 -10.92 -6.71 11.53
N ASP A 55 -9.96 -5.88 11.97
CA ASP A 55 -9.53 -4.64 11.31
C ASP A 55 -8.35 -4.86 10.35
N GLY A 56 -8.41 -5.97 9.60
CA GLY A 56 -7.36 -6.45 8.71
C GLY A 56 -6.84 -5.38 7.74
N LYS A 57 -5.51 -5.20 7.71
CA LYS A 57 -4.82 -4.23 6.86
C LYS A 57 -3.53 -4.81 6.30
N VAL A 58 -3.15 -4.36 5.10
CA VAL A 58 -1.87 -4.71 4.49
C VAL A 58 -1.26 -3.50 3.79
N VAL A 59 0.07 -3.41 3.84
CA VAL A 59 0.83 -2.43 3.06
C VAL A 59 1.01 -2.97 1.65
N VAL A 60 0.58 -2.19 0.67
CA VAL A 60 0.72 -2.46 -0.77
C VAL A 60 1.69 -1.46 -1.36
N ARG A 61 2.65 -1.96 -2.15
CA ARG A 61 3.56 -1.13 -2.93
C ARG A 61 3.06 -1.02 -4.36
N ALA A 62 2.83 0.20 -4.85
CA ALA A 62 2.64 0.48 -6.27
C ALA A 62 3.98 0.77 -6.93
N ASN A 63 4.30 0.03 -7.99
CA ASN A 63 5.44 0.29 -8.86
C ASN A 63 4.92 0.92 -10.16
N ILE A 64 5.29 2.17 -10.40
CA ILE A 64 4.79 2.99 -11.49
C ILE A 64 5.94 3.33 -12.43
N GLY A 65 5.84 2.98 -13.70
CA GLY A 65 6.69 3.53 -14.75
C GLY A 65 6.08 4.81 -15.29
N PHE A 66 6.90 5.83 -15.56
CA PHE A 66 6.43 7.09 -16.13
C PHE A 66 7.28 7.58 -17.29
N THR A 67 6.68 8.44 -18.12
CA THR A 67 7.36 9.26 -19.10
C THR A 67 6.80 10.67 -19.08
N ASP A 68 7.66 11.67 -19.06
CA ASP A 68 7.29 13.08 -19.13
C ASP A 68 8.42 13.94 -19.73
N THR A 69 8.25 14.48 -20.92
CA THR A 69 9.28 15.37 -21.50
C THR A 69 9.27 16.78 -20.89
N GLY A 70 8.28 17.11 -20.06
CA GLY A 70 8.15 18.37 -19.32
C GLY A 70 9.09 18.45 -18.12
N LEU A 71 9.59 17.31 -17.64
CA LEU A 71 10.52 17.21 -16.51
C LEU A 71 9.96 17.92 -15.27
N ASP A 72 8.65 17.85 -15.07
CA ASP A 72 7.95 18.65 -14.07
C ASP A 72 6.83 17.92 -13.35
N ILE A 73 6.87 16.57 -13.30
CA ILE A 73 5.96 15.77 -12.46
C ILE A 73 6.10 16.21 -11.00
N GLN A 74 4.98 16.58 -10.38
CA GLN A 74 4.95 17.08 -9.01
C GLN A 74 4.33 16.08 -8.05
N THR A 75 3.24 15.43 -8.47
CA THR A 75 2.39 14.66 -7.56
C THR A 75 1.97 13.35 -8.19
N LEU A 76 2.02 12.27 -7.41
CA LEU A 76 1.28 11.05 -7.65
C LEU A 76 0.04 11.04 -6.77
N TRP A 77 -1.12 10.82 -7.39
CA TRP A 77 -2.37 10.58 -6.69
C TRP A 77 -2.75 9.11 -6.75
N VAL A 78 -3.25 8.61 -5.62
CA VAL A 78 -3.80 7.26 -5.49
C VAL A 78 -5.20 7.38 -4.93
N GLN A 79 -6.22 6.93 -5.68
CA GLN A 79 -7.59 6.82 -5.18
C GLN A 79 -7.91 5.38 -4.80
N LEU A 80 -8.26 5.20 -3.53
CA LEU A 80 -8.68 3.95 -2.94
C LEU A 80 -10.12 3.59 -3.32
N PRO A 81 -10.54 2.32 -3.19
CA PRO A 81 -11.88 1.85 -3.57
C PRO A 81 -13.04 2.52 -2.80
N ASP A 82 -12.76 3.07 -1.62
CA ASP A 82 -13.71 3.83 -0.80
C ASP A 82 -13.89 5.29 -1.26
N GLY A 83 -13.13 5.71 -2.29
CA GLY A 83 -13.10 7.06 -2.83
C GLY A 83 -12.07 7.98 -2.16
N THR A 84 -11.36 7.51 -1.13
CA THR A 84 -10.32 8.28 -0.45
C THR A 84 -9.12 8.47 -1.37
N SER A 85 -8.63 9.70 -1.47
CA SER A 85 -7.43 10.03 -2.26
C SER A 85 -6.22 10.25 -1.35
N ILE A 86 -5.09 9.69 -1.74
CA ILE A 86 -3.78 9.86 -1.11
C ILE A 86 -2.88 10.64 -2.07
N GLU A 87 -2.15 11.62 -1.52
CA GLU A 87 -1.21 12.48 -2.24
C GLU A 87 0.24 12.11 -1.89
N PHE A 88 1.05 11.85 -2.91
CA PHE A 88 2.49 11.65 -2.79
C PHE A 88 3.24 12.78 -3.52
N ASN A 89 4.16 13.45 -2.82
CA ASN A 89 4.95 14.55 -3.37
C ASN A 89 6.25 14.00 -3.98
N GLU A 90 6.39 14.13 -5.30
CA GLU A 90 7.44 13.43 -6.06
C GLU A 90 8.57 14.36 -6.53
N SER A 91 8.23 15.54 -7.05
CA SER A 91 9.19 16.51 -7.62
C SER A 91 10.25 15.87 -8.54
N ILE A 92 9.81 15.30 -9.66
CA ILE A 92 10.66 14.54 -10.59
C ILE A 92 11.00 15.39 -11.81
N ASP A 93 12.29 15.45 -12.15
CA ASP A 93 12.86 16.24 -13.26
C ASP A 93 13.50 15.37 -14.36
N THR A 94 13.09 14.10 -14.47
CA THR A 94 13.61 13.14 -15.44
C THR A 94 12.56 12.76 -16.47
N ALA A 95 13.00 12.51 -17.70
CA ALA A 95 12.08 12.28 -18.82
C ALA A 95 11.34 10.93 -18.73
N THR A 96 11.95 9.95 -18.07
CA THR A 96 11.43 8.59 -17.90
C THR A 96 12.00 8.01 -16.62
N GLY A 97 11.22 7.20 -15.92
CA GLY A 97 11.70 6.54 -14.71
C GLY A 97 10.66 5.64 -14.08
N THR A 98 10.92 5.28 -12.82
CA THR A 98 10.01 4.47 -12.01
C THR A 98 9.83 5.08 -10.63
N LEU A 99 8.62 4.98 -10.08
CA LEU A 99 8.24 5.35 -8.72
C LEU A 99 7.74 4.13 -7.97
N ALA A 100 7.96 4.14 -6.65
CA ALA A 100 7.56 3.05 -5.78
C ALA A 100 6.97 3.63 -4.49
N GLU A 101 5.65 3.65 -4.41
CA GLU A 101 4.94 4.22 -3.26
C GLU A 101 4.16 3.17 -2.50
N GLU A 102 4.08 3.33 -1.18
CA GLU A 102 3.42 2.41 -0.28
C GLU A 102 2.16 3.04 0.33
N PHE A 103 1.06 2.29 0.31
CA PHE A 103 -0.20 2.67 0.94
C PHE A 103 -0.87 1.46 1.58
N THR A 104 -1.80 1.70 2.49
CA THR A 104 -2.47 0.63 3.24
C THR A 104 -3.83 0.32 2.61
N MET A 105 -4.11 -0.97 2.39
CA MET A 105 -5.39 -1.50 1.95
C MET A 105 -6.07 -2.29 3.07
N SER A 106 -7.39 -2.21 3.14
CA SER A 106 -8.20 -3.07 4.00
C SER A 106 -8.24 -4.50 3.44
N THR A 107 -8.23 -5.49 4.34
CA THR A 107 -8.40 -6.91 4.03
C THR A 107 -9.67 -7.50 4.68
N GLU A 108 -10.58 -6.63 5.14
CA GLU A 108 -11.79 -7.00 5.89
C GLU A 108 -12.90 -7.59 5.00
N VAL A 109 -12.84 -7.36 3.69
CA VAL A 109 -13.84 -7.83 2.74
C VAL A 109 -13.15 -8.60 1.63
N VAL A 110 -13.59 -9.84 1.39
CA VAL A 110 -13.14 -10.66 0.26
C VAL A 110 -13.69 -10.07 -1.03
N GLY A 111 -12.83 -9.86 -2.02
CA GLY A 111 -13.23 -9.28 -3.28
C GLY A 111 -12.08 -8.77 -4.13
N VAL A 112 -12.45 -8.19 -5.28
CA VAL A 112 -11.55 -7.46 -6.16
C VAL A 112 -11.79 -5.98 -5.94
N PHE A 113 -10.72 -5.26 -5.65
CA PHE A 113 -10.73 -3.84 -5.35
C PHE A 113 -9.93 -3.09 -6.41
N THR A 114 -10.52 -2.07 -6.99
CA THR A 114 -9.86 -1.26 -8.01
C THR A 114 -9.27 -0.01 -7.36
N VAL A 115 -7.96 0.20 -7.56
CA VAL A 115 -7.22 1.38 -7.13
C VAL A 115 -6.86 2.20 -8.36
N GLU A 116 -7.13 3.50 -8.35
CA GLU A 116 -6.79 4.40 -9.46
C GLU A 116 -5.55 5.25 -9.19
N PHE A 117 -4.79 5.53 -10.22
CA PHE A 117 -3.53 6.28 -10.19
C PHE A 117 -3.49 7.33 -11.28
N TRP A 118 -3.01 8.52 -10.96
CA TRP A 118 -2.66 9.54 -11.96
C TRP A 118 -1.51 10.41 -11.48
N LEU A 119 -0.70 10.88 -12.43
CA LEU A 119 0.36 11.86 -12.18
C LEU A 119 -0.14 13.27 -12.51
N VAL A 120 0.34 14.26 -11.77
CA VAL A 120 0.07 15.67 -12.01
C VAL A 120 1.39 16.42 -12.10
N ASP A 121 1.55 17.24 -13.13
CA ASP A 121 2.71 18.11 -13.29
C ASP A 121 2.58 19.44 -12.54
N LYS A 122 3.62 20.26 -12.58
CA LYS A 122 3.66 21.56 -11.91
C LYS A 122 2.70 22.59 -12.49
N ALA A 123 2.26 22.42 -13.75
CA ALA A 123 1.23 23.26 -14.36
C ALA A 123 -0.19 22.81 -13.98
N GLY A 124 -0.34 21.62 -13.40
CA GLY A 124 -1.60 21.02 -12.99
C GLY A 124 -2.20 20.09 -14.04
N ASP A 125 -1.50 19.80 -15.14
CA ASP A 125 -1.98 18.86 -16.14
C ASP A 125 -1.83 17.43 -15.62
N SER A 126 -2.88 16.62 -15.83
CA SER A 126 -2.97 15.27 -15.28
C SER A 126 -2.81 14.21 -16.36
N SER A 127 -2.09 13.14 -16.02
CA SER A 127 -2.07 11.93 -16.83
C SER A 127 -3.46 11.33 -16.96
N LYS A 128 -3.62 10.38 -17.88
CA LYS A 128 -4.78 9.47 -17.81
C LYS A 128 -4.79 8.75 -16.47
N HIS A 129 -5.99 8.50 -15.95
CA HIS A 129 -6.17 7.61 -14.82
C HIS A 129 -5.92 6.18 -15.28
N LEU A 130 -5.11 5.46 -14.51
CA LEU A 130 -4.88 4.05 -14.72
C LEU A 130 -5.30 3.27 -13.47
N SER A 131 -5.92 2.13 -13.68
CA SER A 131 -6.45 1.31 -12.60
C SER A 131 -5.61 0.05 -12.42
N ALA A 132 -5.46 -0.41 -11.17
CA ALA A 132 -4.93 -1.72 -10.85
C ALA A 132 -5.85 -2.44 -9.86
N ASP A 133 -5.99 -3.74 -10.05
CA ASP A 133 -6.79 -4.59 -9.18
C ASP A 133 -5.94 -5.12 -8.02
N PHE A 134 -6.53 -5.06 -6.83
CA PHE A 134 -6.03 -5.65 -5.61
C PHE A 134 -7.04 -6.68 -5.11
N ASN A 135 -6.61 -7.92 -4.92
CA ASN A 135 -7.49 -9.03 -4.58
C ASN A 135 -7.33 -9.39 -3.10
N VAL A 136 -8.44 -9.42 -2.37
CA VAL A 136 -8.52 -10.06 -1.06
C VAL A 136 -9.22 -11.39 -1.26
N VAL A 137 -8.49 -12.48 -1.12
CA VAL A 137 -9.03 -13.83 -1.28
C VAL A 137 -9.38 -14.40 0.08
N ALA A 138 -10.53 -15.07 0.16
CA ALA A 138 -10.75 -15.98 1.27
C ALA A 138 -9.66 -17.05 1.18
N ILE A 139 -9.03 -17.36 2.32
CA ILE A 139 -8.56 -18.73 2.49
C ILE A 139 -9.82 -19.59 2.37
N ASP A 140 -9.80 -20.56 1.47
CA ASP A 140 -10.73 -21.67 1.49
C ASP A 140 -10.48 -22.50 2.75
N GLN A 141 -10.75 -21.89 3.91
CA GLN A 141 -10.90 -22.59 5.16
C GLN A 141 -12.16 -23.42 5.00
N THR A 142 -12.01 -24.62 4.45
CA THR A 142 -12.66 -25.77 5.07
C THR A 142 -11.99 -25.96 6.45
N GLU A 143 -12.17 -25.00 7.36
CA GLU A 143 -11.84 -25.15 8.78
C GLU A 143 -12.89 -26.08 9.39
N GLU A 144 -12.79 -27.35 9.04
CA GLU A 144 -13.34 -28.37 9.90
C GLU A 144 -12.42 -28.49 11.11
N TRP A 145 -12.93 -28.06 12.26
CA TRP A 145 -12.33 -28.35 13.55
C TRP A 145 -12.00 -29.85 13.62
N THR A 146 -10.71 -30.17 13.53
CA THR A 146 -10.27 -31.56 13.64
C THR A 146 -10.00 -31.86 15.10
N ASN A 147 -10.83 -32.70 15.71
CA ASN A 147 -10.60 -33.15 17.08
C ASN A 147 -9.40 -34.11 17.14
N ARG A 148 -8.21 -33.57 17.44
CA ARG A 148 -6.94 -34.32 17.49
C ARG A 148 -6.78 -35.21 18.73
N LEU A 149 -7.41 -34.80 19.83
CA LEU A 149 -7.31 -35.45 21.14
C LEU A 149 -8.65 -36.10 21.55
N GLY A 150 -9.49 -36.40 20.56
CA GLY A 150 -10.77 -37.05 20.77
C GLY A 150 -10.57 -38.51 21.19
N GLY A 151 -11.24 -38.92 22.28
CA GLY A 151 -11.22 -40.31 22.75
C GLY A 151 -10.12 -40.65 23.75
N LEU A 152 -9.40 -39.66 24.29
CA LEU A 152 -8.52 -39.89 25.44
C LEU A 152 -9.33 -40.42 26.64
N PRO A 153 -8.77 -41.32 27.46
CA PRO A 153 -9.45 -41.90 28.61
C PRO A 153 -9.53 -40.95 29.82
N TYR A 154 -9.04 -39.71 29.67
CA TYR A 154 -8.93 -38.69 30.71
C TYR A 154 -9.29 -37.30 30.15
N VAL A 155 -9.68 -36.40 31.05
CA VAL A 155 -10.03 -35.01 30.72
C VAL A 155 -8.81 -34.12 30.86
N LEU A 156 -8.59 -33.25 29.89
CA LEU A 156 -7.57 -32.20 29.94
C LEU A 156 -8.17 -30.94 30.58
N ASN A 157 -7.43 -30.32 31.48
CA ASN A 157 -7.90 -29.19 32.28
C ASN A 157 -7.29 -27.86 31.82
N ASP A 158 -6.04 -27.87 31.34
CA ASP A 158 -5.34 -26.65 30.96
C ASP A 158 -4.23 -26.93 29.94
N VAL A 159 -3.83 -25.90 29.19
CA VAL A 159 -2.76 -25.94 28.20
C VAL A 159 -2.02 -24.61 28.15
N VAL A 160 -0.70 -24.69 28.00
CA VAL A 160 0.16 -23.52 27.80
C VAL A 160 1.14 -23.75 26.66
N TRP A 161 1.57 -22.66 26.03
CA TRP A 161 2.70 -22.64 25.11
C TRP A 161 3.81 -21.78 25.68
N ASP A 162 5.03 -22.30 25.72
CA ASP A 162 6.20 -21.60 26.25
C ASP A 162 7.08 -20.98 25.17
N GLY A 163 6.57 -20.72 23.96
CA GLY A 163 7.41 -20.20 22.88
C GLY A 163 8.09 -21.29 22.04
N ASP A 164 8.28 -22.49 22.59
CA ASP A 164 8.92 -23.62 21.90
C ASP A 164 8.04 -24.89 21.90
N ILE A 165 7.29 -25.14 22.97
CA ILE A 165 6.48 -26.35 23.15
C ILE A 165 5.12 -26.05 23.77
N PHE A 166 4.10 -26.78 23.33
CA PHE A 166 2.81 -26.87 23.99
C PHE A 166 2.86 -27.91 25.10
N VAL A 167 2.31 -27.58 26.26
CA VAL A 167 2.16 -28.48 27.41
C VAL A 167 0.71 -28.44 27.86
N SER A 168 0.03 -29.59 27.88
CA SER A 168 -1.31 -29.73 28.46
C SER A 168 -1.29 -30.62 29.69
N VAL A 169 -2.14 -30.33 30.66
CA VAL A 169 -2.28 -31.11 31.90
C VAL A 169 -3.72 -31.51 32.15
N GLY A 170 -3.95 -32.58 32.92
CA GLY A 170 -5.31 -33.05 33.17
C GLY A 170 -5.48 -34.05 34.32
N HIS A 171 -6.58 -34.81 34.23
CA HIS A 171 -6.95 -35.85 35.18
C HIS A 171 -5.90 -36.97 35.26
N ASN A 172 -5.85 -37.67 36.41
CA ASN A 172 -4.93 -38.78 36.66
C ASN A 172 -3.45 -38.42 36.44
N GLY A 173 -3.10 -37.15 36.66
CA GLY A 173 -1.74 -36.66 36.48
C GLY A 173 -1.23 -36.66 35.05
N VAL A 174 -2.09 -36.69 34.03
CA VAL A 174 -1.63 -36.67 32.63
C VAL A 174 -0.90 -35.36 32.31
N ILE A 175 0.23 -35.50 31.62
CA ILE A 175 0.94 -34.41 30.95
C ILE A 175 1.09 -34.80 29.48
N LEU A 176 0.68 -33.93 28.55
CA LEU A 176 0.99 -34.08 27.13
C LEU A 176 1.86 -32.93 26.66
N THR A 177 2.82 -33.23 25.78
CA THR A 177 3.67 -32.22 25.14
C THR A 177 3.61 -32.32 23.62
N SER A 178 3.64 -31.18 22.93
CA SER A 178 3.65 -31.12 21.47
C SER A 178 4.49 -29.93 20.98
N ALA A 179 5.29 -30.14 19.94
CA ALA A 179 6.03 -29.05 19.29
C ALA A 179 5.19 -28.31 18.23
N ASP A 180 4.16 -28.96 17.69
CA ASP A 180 3.40 -28.48 16.53
C ASP A 180 1.89 -28.31 16.79
N GLY A 181 1.42 -28.66 18.00
CA GLY A 181 0.01 -28.64 18.38
C GLY A 181 -0.84 -29.75 17.74
N ILE A 182 -0.22 -30.62 16.93
CA ILE A 182 -0.89 -31.66 16.14
C ILE A 182 -0.57 -33.05 16.71
N VAL A 183 0.71 -33.33 16.93
CA VAL A 183 1.19 -34.61 17.48
C VAL A 183 1.55 -34.41 18.94
N TRP A 184 0.88 -35.15 19.81
CA TRP A 184 1.03 -35.05 21.26
C TRP A 184 1.68 -36.30 21.83
N THR A 185 2.62 -36.11 22.75
CA THR A 185 3.32 -37.19 23.46
C THR A 185 3.01 -37.11 24.95
N GLU A 186 2.52 -38.21 25.51
CA GLU A 186 2.28 -38.34 26.96
C GLU A 186 3.60 -38.41 27.74
N ARG A 187 3.64 -37.76 28.91
CA ARG A 187 4.79 -37.69 29.81
C ARG A 187 4.38 -38.16 31.20
N GLU A 188 5.28 -38.87 31.87
CA GLU A 188 5.09 -39.29 33.26
C GLU A 188 5.17 -38.08 34.21
N SER A 189 4.15 -37.92 35.05
CA SER A 189 4.13 -36.93 36.13
C SER A 189 4.49 -37.50 37.50
N PHE A 190 4.57 -38.84 37.59
CA PHE A 190 4.75 -39.61 38.84
C PHE A 190 3.66 -39.38 39.91
N THR A 191 2.47 -38.92 39.50
CA THR A 191 1.33 -38.74 40.38
C THR A 191 0.04 -39.11 39.66
N ASP A 192 -0.92 -39.69 40.38
CA ASP A 192 -2.29 -39.90 39.87
C ASP A 192 -3.24 -38.75 40.25
N VAL A 193 -2.71 -37.70 40.89
CA VAL A 193 -3.50 -36.51 41.28
C VAL A 193 -3.80 -35.66 40.06
N HIS A 194 -4.99 -35.06 40.03
CA HIS A 194 -5.43 -34.22 38.92
C HIS A 194 -4.59 -32.94 38.87
N LEU A 195 -4.00 -32.68 37.71
CA LEU A 195 -3.31 -31.43 37.41
C LEU A 195 -4.32 -30.47 36.80
N ASN A 196 -4.57 -29.34 37.50
CA ASN A 196 -5.67 -28.44 37.16
C ASN A 196 -5.24 -27.20 36.37
N ALA A 197 -3.96 -26.84 36.43
CA ALA A 197 -3.44 -25.65 35.78
C ALA A 197 -1.97 -25.85 35.42
N VAL A 198 -1.55 -25.23 34.34
CA VAL A 198 -0.16 -25.14 33.91
C VAL A 198 0.13 -23.69 33.52
N ALA A 199 1.25 -23.15 34.00
CA ALA A 199 1.67 -21.80 33.67
C ALA A 199 3.09 -21.83 33.11
N ALA A 200 3.29 -21.10 32.02
CA ALA A 200 4.60 -20.80 31.46
C ALA A 200 4.80 -19.28 31.55
N TYR A 201 6.03 -18.86 31.88
CA TYR A 201 6.44 -17.48 32.10
C TYR A 201 5.60 -16.70 33.15
N GLY A 202 6.14 -16.57 34.36
CA GLY A 202 5.65 -15.55 35.29
C GLY A 202 6.06 -14.16 34.79
N ALA A 203 5.09 -13.29 34.53
CA ALA A 203 5.38 -11.88 34.25
C ALA A 203 6.11 -11.25 35.46
N TYR A 204 7.27 -10.66 35.22
CA TYR A 204 7.97 -9.78 36.18
C TYR A 204 7.51 -8.34 35.99
#